data_AF-A0A1H2U8D6-F1
#
_entry.id   AF-A0A1H2U8D6-F1
#
_cell.length_a   1.000
_cell.length_b   1.000
_cell.length_c   1.000
_cell.angle_alpha   90.00
_cell.angle_beta   90.00
_cell.angle_gamma   90.00
#
_symmetry.space_group_name_H-M   'P 1'
#
loop_
_entity.id
_entity.type
_entity.pdbx_description
1 polymer ?
#
loop_
_entity_poly.entity_id
_entity_poly.type
_entity_poly.pdbx_seq_one_letter_code
_entity_poly.pdbx_strand_id
1 'polypeptide(L)'
;MRKIVLLIIMAVCGLSQVRGQDFGVKAGYNYSTFSGETSSLSTIEGLSGFYIGGLVELPISNVLSIQPELIFSRQGVAWKRELKGFGMSVNINNADIRLDYLNIPVMAKVNLGPLFLQGGVQFGFLVGKPEVSYTRGAQRVTEKVDKDAYAAFDFGVGAGLGVNLSQHFFVEARYTHSLTNALDPNNNSLKNAHISDDNNFKNAVLSLGLGVKF
;
A
#
# COMPACT_ATOMS: atom_id res chain seq x y z
N MET A 1 7.29 20.09 -2.10
CA MET A 1 7.96 18.96 -2.79
C MET A 1 9.48 19.07 -2.80
N ARG A 2 10.11 20.12 -3.36
CA ARG A 2 11.59 20.26 -3.40
C ARG A 2 12.30 20.15 -2.03
N LYS A 3 11.71 20.73 -0.97
CA LYS A 3 12.26 20.68 0.40
C LYS A 3 12.22 19.28 1.03
N ILE A 4 11.20 18.48 0.70
CA ILE A 4 11.04 17.10 1.19
C ILE A 4 12.05 16.17 0.52
N VAL A 5 12.24 16.32 -0.80
CA VAL A 5 13.27 15.58 -1.55
C VAL A 5 14.67 15.86 -0.98
N LEU A 6 14.97 17.12 -0.64
CA LEU A 6 16.26 17.50 -0.05
C LEU A 6 16.48 16.86 1.35
N LEU A 7 15.43 16.82 2.19
CA LEU A 7 15.49 16.17 3.51
C LEU A 7 15.70 14.66 3.39
N ILE A 8 15.04 14.00 2.43
CA ILE A 8 15.25 12.57 2.16
C ILE A 8 16.70 12.32 1.73
N ILE A 9 17.25 13.15 0.83
CA ILE A 9 18.64 13.01 0.38
C ILE A 9 19.62 13.19 1.55
N MET A 10 19.42 14.20 2.42
CA MET A 10 20.28 14.39 3.59
C MET A 10 20.19 13.23 4.59
N ALA A 11 18.99 12.68 4.82
CA ALA A 11 18.82 11.51 5.69
C ALA A 11 19.53 10.27 5.14
N VAL A 12 19.44 10.03 3.81
CA VAL A 12 20.13 8.92 3.14
C VAL A 12 21.66 9.09 3.24
N CYS A 13 22.19 10.30 3.03
CA CYS A 13 23.63 10.58 3.17
C CYS A 13 24.15 10.44 4.62
N GLY A 14 23.30 10.68 5.63
CA GLY A 14 23.66 10.46 7.03
C GLY A 14 23.85 8.99 7.39
N LEU A 15 23.07 8.09 6.77
CA LEU A 15 23.15 6.64 7.01
C LEU A 15 24.43 6.02 6.43
N SER A 16 25.00 6.56 5.35
CA SER A 16 26.24 6.06 4.72
C SER A 16 27.48 6.01 5.63
N GLN A 17 27.46 6.63 6.82
CA GLN A 17 28.59 6.62 7.76
C GLN A 17 28.56 5.43 8.74
N VAL A 18 27.50 4.62 8.76
CA VAL A 18 27.39 3.43 9.61
C VAL A 18 27.97 2.21 8.87
N ARG A 19 28.99 1.57 9.46
CA ARG A 19 29.56 0.31 8.96
C ARG A 19 28.61 -0.85 9.28
N GLY A 20 28.26 -1.67 8.29
CA GLY A 20 27.43 -2.88 8.45
C GLY A 20 25.98 -2.76 7.98
N GLN A 21 25.63 -1.75 7.18
CA GLN A 21 24.32 -1.65 6.54
C GLN A 21 24.32 -2.38 5.18
N ASP A 22 23.29 -3.18 4.93
CA ASP A 22 23.08 -3.80 3.63
C ASP A 22 22.08 -2.96 2.84
N PHE A 23 22.41 -2.62 1.60
CA PHE A 23 21.47 -1.95 0.72
C PHE A 23 20.75 -3.00 -0.11
N GLY A 24 19.48 -2.75 -0.45
CA GLY A 24 18.76 -3.68 -1.30
C GLY A 24 17.70 -3.02 -2.13
N VAL A 25 17.23 -3.78 -3.12
CA VAL A 25 16.06 -3.45 -3.93
C VAL A 25 15.06 -4.57 -3.83
N LYS A 26 13.78 -4.23 -3.91
CA LYS A 26 12.71 -5.22 -3.92
C LYS A 26 11.59 -4.81 -4.85
N ALA A 27 10.92 -5.81 -5.40
CA ALA A 27 9.75 -5.63 -6.23
C ALA A 27 8.78 -6.80 -6.03
N GLY A 28 7.52 -6.55 -6.29
CA GLY A 28 6.52 -7.57 -6.09
C GLY A 28 5.11 -7.18 -6.48
N TYR A 29 4.22 -8.09 -6.18
CA TYR A 29 2.80 -8.01 -6.41
C TYR A 29 2.09 -7.50 -5.15
N ASN A 30 1.07 -6.66 -5.36
CA ASN A 30 0.17 -6.20 -4.31
C ASN A 30 -1.25 -6.67 -4.58
N TYR A 31 -1.94 -7.08 -3.53
CA TYR A 31 -3.39 -7.22 -3.49
C TYR A 31 -3.93 -6.30 -2.40
N SER A 32 -4.59 -5.22 -2.80
CA SER A 32 -5.07 -4.18 -1.88
C SER A 32 -6.59 -4.14 -1.87
N THR A 33 -7.19 -3.89 -0.72
CA THR A 33 -8.63 -3.71 -0.55
C THR A 33 -8.90 -2.60 0.47
N PHE A 34 -10.11 -2.06 0.49
CA PHE A 34 -10.56 -1.20 1.58
C PHE A 34 -11.27 -2.03 2.63
N SER A 35 -10.76 -1.98 3.86
CA SER A 35 -11.41 -2.53 5.04
C SER A 35 -12.27 -1.45 5.69
N GLY A 36 -13.58 -1.68 5.75
CA GLY A 36 -14.58 -0.78 6.32
C GLY A 36 -15.98 -1.41 6.20
N GLU A 37 -16.93 -0.95 7.01
CA GLU A 37 -18.32 -1.40 6.91
C GLU A 37 -18.95 -0.83 5.63
N THR A 38 -19.34 -1.72 4.73
CA THR A 38 -20.01 -1.38 3.46
C THR A 38 -21.52 -1.53 3.65
N SER A 39 -22.29 -0.66 2.99
CA SER A 39 -23.76 -0.81 2.94
C SER A 39 -24.16 -2.15 2.34
N SER A 40 -25.35 -2.68 2.66
CA SER A 40 -25.83 -4.00 2.19
C SER A 40 -25.95 -4.15 0.66
N LEU A 41 -25.76 -3.06 -0.09
CA LEU A 41 -25.89 -2.93 -1.55
C LEU A 41 -24.54 -2.71 -2.27
N SER A 42 -23.41 -2.72 -1.56
CA SER A 42 -22.08 -2.49 -2.14
C SER A 42 -21.07 -3.56 -1.72
N THR A 43 -20.37 -4.13 -2.70
CA THR A 43 -19.29 -5.10 -2.48
C THR A 43 -17.96 -4.44 -2.84
N ILE A 44 -17.00 -4.52 -1.91
CA ILE A 44 -15.64 -4.02 -2.09
C ILE A 44 -14.74 -5.24 -2.32
N GLU A 45 -14.13 -5.32 -3.50
CA GLU A 45 -13.19 -6.38 -3.83
C GLU A 45 -11.76 -5.83 -3.88
N GLY A 46 -10.79 -6.68 -3.55
CA GLY A 46 -9.39 -6.31 -3.64
C GLY A 46 -8.92 -6.21 -5.09
N LEU A 47 -8.12 -5.20 -5.37
CA LEU A 47 -7.51 -4.95 -6.67
C LEU A 47 -6.04 -5.35 -6.67
N SER A 48 -5.60 -5.93 -7.79
CA SER A 48 -4.21 -6.26 -8.02
C SER A 48 -3.38 -5.04 -8.42
N GLY A 49 -2.14 -5.02 -7.96
CA GLY A 49 -1.16 -3.98 -8.22
C GLY A 49 0.26 -4.50 -8.10
N PHE A 50 1.21 -3.58 -8.02
CA PHE A 50 2.63 -3.91 -7.90
C PHE A 50 3.33 -2.90 -6.99
N TYR A 51 4.53 -3.28 -6.54
CA TYR A 51 5.44 -2.37 -5.88
C TYR A 51 6.88 -2.56 -6.35
N ILE A 52 7.68 -1.51 -6.21
CA ILE A 52 9.11 -1.52 -6.41
C ILE A 52 9.75 -0.50 -5.47
N GLY A 53 10.90 -0.82 -4.89
CA GLY A 53 11.52 0.07 -3.92
C GLY A 53 12.93 -0.33 -3.52
N GLY A 54 13.57 0.58 -2.80
CA GLY A 54 14.84 0.35 -2.12
C GLY A 54 14.62 0.06 -0.64
N LEU A 55 15.55 -0.66 -0.05
CA LEU A 55 15.63 -0.92 1.39
C LEU A 55 17.05 -0.71 1.88
N VAL A 56 17.17 -0.38 3.16
CA VAL A 56 18.43 -0.43 3.90
C VAL A 56 18.18 -1.35 5.09
N GLU A 57 19.03 -2.35 5.30
CA GLU A 57 18.98 -3.20 6.48
C GLU A 57 20.07 -2.75 7.46
N LEU A 58 19.66 -2.34 8.66
CA LEU A 58 20.52 -1.88 9.74
C LEU A 58 20.51 -2.94 10.85
N PRO A 59 21.51 -3.84 10.91
CA PRO A 59 21.59 -4.84 11.96
C PRO A 59 21.88 -4.17 13.32
N ILE A 60 20.99 -4.39 14.29
CA ILE A 60 21.16 -3.95 15.68
C ILE A 60 21.82 -5.06 16.50
N SER A 61 21.48 -6.31 16.21
CA SER A 61 22.08 -7.50 16.82
C SER A 61 22.17 -8.63 15.79
N ASN A 62 22.71 -9.78 16.19
CA ASN A 62 22.78 -10.98 15.33
C ASN A 62 21.39 -11.50 14.90
N VAL A 63 20.33 -11.09 15.60
CA VAL A 63 18.96 -11.58 15.38
C VAL A 63 18.02 -10.46 14.96
N LEU A 64 18.27 -9.22 15.39
CA LEU A 64 17.37 -8.08 15.16
C LEU A 64 18.01 -7.05 14.22
N SER A 65 17.28 -6.67 13.19
CA SER A 65 17.60 -5.58 12.27
C SER A 65 16.45 -4.57 12.19
N ILE A 66 16.75 -3.31 11.90
CA ILE A 66 15.75 -2.33 11.45
C ILE A 66 15.92 -2.13 9.95
N GLN A 67 14.80 -2.15 9.22
CA GLN A 67 14.76 -2.06 7.77
C GLN A 67 13.87 -0.89 7.35
N PRO A 68 14.42 0.34 7.26
CA PRO A 68 13.75 1.43 6.56
C PRO A 68 13.72 1.17 5.04
N GLU A 69 12.63 1.57 4.40
CA GLU A 69 12.38 1.30 2.99
C GLU A 69 11.78 2.52 2.30
N LEU A 70 11.96 2.60 0.98
CA LEU A 70 11.29 3.57 0.12
C LEU A 70 10.68 2.82 -1.07
N ILE A 71 9.36 2.77 -1.12
CA ILE A 71 8.60 1.92 -2.04
C ILE A 71 7.61 2.76 -2.83
N PHE A 72 7.68 2.68 -4.16
CA PHE A 72 6.55 3.04 -5.01
C PHE A 72 5.59 1.86 -5.07
N SER A 73 4.31 2.10 -4.76
CA SER A 73 3.29 1.07 -4.65
C SER A 73 2.02 1.53 -5.36
N ARG A 74 1.64 0.81 -6.42
CA ARG A 74 0.31 0.94 -7.01
C ARG A 74 -0.66 0.05 -6.26
N GLN A 75 -1.61 0.69 -5.59
CA GLN A 75 -2.67 0.06 -4.80
C GLN A 75 -4.02 0.46 -5.40
N GLY A 76 -5.10 -0.10 -4.90
CA GLY A 76 -6.43 0.22 -5.37
C GLY A 76 -7.50 -0.72 -4.83
N VAL A 77 -8.71 -0.48 -5.29
CA VAL A 77 -9.91 -1.19 -4.87
C VAL A 77 -10.85 -1.34 -6.07
N ALA A 78 -11.48 -2.50 -6.20
CA ALA A 78 -12.55 -2.71 -7.16
C ALA A 78 -13.89 -2.46 -6.45
N TRP A 79 -14.63 -1.45 -6.91
CA TRP A 79 -15.95 -1.13 -6.40
C TRP A 79 -17.01 -1.71 -7.33
N LYS A 80 -17.81 -2.63 -6.80
CA LYS A 80 -18.95 -3.23 -7.50
C LYS A 80 -20.25 -2.83 -6.81
N ARG A 81 -21.20 -2.31 -7.59
CA ARG A 81 -22.56 -2.07 -7.14
C ARG A 81 -23.47 -3.17 -7.65
N GLU A 82 -24.11 -3.87 -6.71
CA GLU A 82 -25.06 -4.94 -6.99
C GLU A 82 -26.44 -4.55 -6.43
N LEU A 83 -27.48 -4.66 -7.26
CA LEU A 83 -28.86 -4.62 -6.77
C LEU A 83 -29.22 -6.05 -6.36
N LYS A 84 -29.61 -6.22 -5.09
CA LYS A 84 -30.12 -7.48 -4.57
C LYS A 84 -31.63 -7.41 -4.49
N GLY A 85 -32.31 -8.32 -5.17
CA GLY A 85 -33.77 -8.44 -5.16
C GLY A 85 -34.21 -9.84 -5.59
N PHE A 86 -35.23 -10.40 -4.94
CA PHE A 86 -35.79 -11.73 -5.26
C PHE A 86 -34.75 -12.87 -5.34
N GLY A 87 -33.76 -12.91 -4.45
CA GLY A 87 -32.73 -13.96 -4.43
C GLY A 87 -31.74 -13.91 -5.60
N MET A 88 -31.80 -12.87 -6.45
CA MET A 88 -30.84 -12.61 -7.53
C MET A 88 -30.03 -11.34 -7.22
N SER A 89 -28.75 -11.37 -7.57
CA SER A 89 -27.84 -10.23 -7.49
C SER A 89 -27.45 -9.83 -8.91
N VAL A 90 -27.79 -8.60 -9.32
CA VAL A 90 -27.45 -8.07 -10.65
C VAL A 90 -26.37 -7.01 -10.49
N ASN A 91 -25.20 -7.23 -11.11
CA ASN A 91 -24.12 -6.26 -11.19
C ASN A 91 -24.50 -5.13 -12.16
N ILE A 92 -24.45 -3.88 -11.69
CA ILE A 92 -24.97 -2.72 -12.43
C ILE A 92 -23.86 -1.74 -12.76
N ASN A 93 -22.80 -1.70 -11.94
CA ASN A 93 -21.66 -0.85 -12.20
C ASN A 93 -20.39 -1.43 -11.56
N ASN A 94 -19.31 -1.45 -12.34
CA ASN A 94 -17.96 -1.81 -11.88
C ASN A 94 -17.05 -0.61 -12.10
N ALA A 95 -16.43 -0.13 -11.02
CA ALA A 95 -15.44 0.92 -11.07
C ALA A 95 -14.19 0.47 -10.32
N ASP A 96 -13.03 0.47 -10.98
CA ASP A 96 -11.75 0.18 -10.34
C ASP A 96 -11.04 1.49 -10.04
N ILE A 97 -10.66 1.68 -8.79
CA ILE A 97 -9.96 2.85 -8.31
C ILE A 97 -8.52 2.45 -8.05
N ARG A 98 -7.56 3.11 -8.72
CA ARG A 98 -6.12 2.91 -8.52
C ARG A 98 -5.47 4.15 -7.93
N LEU A 99 -4.64 3.93 -6.94
CA LEU A 99 -3.94 4.93 -6.16
C LEU A 99 -2.44 4.62 -6.17
N ASP A 100 -1.64 5.61 -6.57
CA ASP A 100 -0.19 5.50 -6.63
C ASP A 100 0.42 6.16 -5.39
N TYR A 101 0.96 5.34 -4.49
CA TYR A 101 1.56 5.75 -3.23
C TYR A 101 3.08 5.65 -3.25
N LEU A 102 3.73 6.61 -2.61
CA LEU A 102 5.11 6.52 -2.17
C LEU A 102 5.09 6.16 -0.68
N ASN A 103 5.44 4.92 -0.37
CA ASN A 103 5.47 4.39 0.98
C ASN A 103 6.88 4.44 1.55
N ILE A 104 6.98 4.80 2.83
CA ILE A 104 8.18 4.78 3.66
C ILE A 104 7.91 3.86 4.86
N PRO A 105 8.03 2.53 4.68
CA PRO A 105 8.01 1.57 5.80
C PRO A 105 9.24 1.68 6.69
N VAL A 106 9.06 1.45 7.99
CA VAL A 106 10.14 1.21 8.95
C VAL A 106 9.81 -0.07 9.71
N MET A 107 10.52 -1.14 9.36
CA MET A 107 10.24 -2.50 9.86
C MET A 107 11.31 -2.97 10.82
N ALA A 108 10.94 -3.51 11.97
CA ALA A 108 11.81 -4.34 12.78
C ALA A 108 11.78 -5.77 12.21
N LYS A 109 12.95 -6.37 12.01
CA LYS A 109 13.13 -7.69 11.39
C LYS A 109 13.87 -8.61 12.34
N VAL A 110 13.30 -9.78 12.60
CA VAL A 110 13.84 -10.82 13.47
C VAL A 110 14.23 -12.01 12.60
N ASN A 111 15.53 -12.27 12.48
CA ASN A 111 16.09 -13.37 11.70
C ASN A 111 16.18 -14.65 12.54
N LEU A 112 15.51 -15.71 12.09
CA LEU A 112 15.45 -17.04 12.69
C LEU A 112 16.10 -18.06 11.73
N GLY A 113 17.39 -17.85 11.45
CA GLY A 113 18.11 -18.58 10.41
C GLY A 113 17.70 -18.12 9.00
N PRO A 114 17.26 -19.01 8.09
CA PRO A 114 16.81 -18.60 6.76
C PRO A 114 15.45 -17.91 6.79
N LEU A 115 14.59 -18.17 7.78
CA LEU A 115 13.31 -17.49 7.96
C LEU A 115 13.51 -16.16 8.69
N PHE A 116 12.75 -15.15 8.35
CA PHE A 116 12.65 -13.93 9.15
C PHE A 116 11.19 -13.50 9.32
N LEU A 117 10.92 -12.84 10.44
CA LEU A 117 9.67 -12.15 10.71
C LEU A 117 9.93 -10.66 10.70
N GLN A 118 8.95 -9.87 10.30
CA GLN A 118 9.05 -8.42 10.33
C GLN A 118 7.76 -7.78 10.84
N GLY A 119 7.88 -6.69 11.59
CA GLY A 119 6.76 -5.92 12.11
C GLY A 119 7.14 -4.45 12.23
N GLY A 120 6.24 -3.53 11.92
CA GLY A 120 6.57 -2.12 11.95
C GLY A 120 5.45 -1.20 11.50
N VAL A 121 5.83 0.03 11.18
CA VAL A 121 4.92 1.09 10.73
C VAL A 121 5.20 1.47 9.29
N GLN A 122 4.21 2.04 8.62
CA GLN A 122 4.30 2.51 7.26
C GLN A 122 3.69 3.90 7.12
N PHE A 123 4.42 4.78 6.45
CA PHE A 123 3.97 6.12 6.06
C PHE A 123 3.80 6.17 4.54
N GLY A 124 2.56 6.25 4.05
CA GLY A 124 2.21 6.38 2.65
C GLY A 124 1.89 7.82 2.28
N PHE A 125 2.37 8.24 1.12
CA PHE A 125 2.03 9.54 0.54
C PHE A 125 1.45 9.33 -0.85
N LEU A 126 0.25 9.81 -1.10
CA LEU A 126 -0.35 9.74 -2.43
C LEU A 126 0.45 10.65 -3.37
N VAL A 127 1.05 10.10 -4.43
CA VAL A 127 1.91 10.87 -5.36
C VAL A 127 1.24 11.11 -6.72
N GLY A 128 0.38 10.21 -7.19
CA GLY A 128 -0.37 10.34 -8.44
C GLY A 128 -1.79 10.93 -8.31
N LYS A 129 -2.41 11.29 -9.43
CA LYS A 129 -3.87 11.48 -9.49
C LYS A 129 -4.55 10.10 -9.47
N PRO A 130 -5.56 9.87 -8.62
CA PRO A 130 -6.35 8.64 -8.63
C PRO A 130 -6.87 8.32 -10.04
N GLU A 131 -6.71 7.07 -10.46
CA GLU A 131 -7.26 6.57 -11.72
C GLU A 131 -8.54 5.80 -11.42
N VAL A 132 -9.66 6.22 -12.01
CA VAL A 132 -10.95 5.53 -11.93
C VAL A 132 -11.28 4.96 -13.29
N SER A 133 -11.38 3.63 -13.36
CA SER A 133 -11.77 2.93 -14.58
C SER A 133 -13.18 2.36 -14.43
N TYR A 134 -14.08 2.65 -15.37
CA TYR A 134 -15.43 2.09 -15.40
C TYR A 134 -15.79 1.59 -16.80
N THR A 135 -16.76 0.68 -16.86
CA THR A 135 -17.23 0.10 -18.13
C THR A 135 -18.42 0.89 -18.67
N ARG A 136 -18.31 1.44 -19.88
CA ARG A 136 -19.41 2.08 -20.61
C ARG A 136 -19.70 1.30 -21.89
N GLY A 137 -20.74 0.47 -21.88
CA GLY A 137 -21.01 -0.47 -22.97
C GLY A 137 -19.94 -1.56 -23.04
N ALA A 138 -19.32 -1.76 -24.21
CA ALA A 138 -18.22 -2.73 -24.40
C ALA A 138 -16.82 -2.13 -24.17
N GLN A 139 -16.72 -0.84 -23.84
CA GLN A 139 -15.44 -0.14 -23.68
C GLN A 139 -15.15 0.16 -22.21
N ARG A 140 -13.89 -0.05 -21.82
CA ARG A 140 -13.38 0.36 -20.52
C ARG A 140 -12.80 1.77 -20.63
N VAL A 141 -13.39 2.71 -19.91
CA VAL A 141 -12.97 4.11 -19.86
C VAL A 141 -12.16 4.30 -18.57
N THR A 142 -11.02 4.99 -18.66
CA THR A 142 -10.21 5.35 -17.48
C THR A 142 -10.08 6.86 -17.41
N GLU A 143 -10.50 7.44 -16.29
CA GLU A 143 -10.43 8.87 -16.02
C GLU A 143 -9.52 9.13 -14.82
N LYS A 144 -8.82 10.27 -14.83
CA LYS A 144 -8.01 10.73 -13.70
C LYS A 144 -8.82 11.73 -12.90
N VAL A 145 -9.13 11.39 -11.66
CA VAL A 145 -9.90 12.26 -10.75
C VAL A 145 -8.94 13.18 -9.99
N ASP A 146 -9.43 14.34 -9.58
CA ASP A 146 -8.62 15.23 -8.76
C ASP A 146 -8.26 14.61 -7.41
N LYS A 147 -7.02 14.87 -7.02
CA LYS A 147 -6.33 14.23 -5.90
C LYS A 147 -6.95 14.60 -4.55
N ASP A 148 -7.63 15.74 -4.51
CA ASP A 148 -8.20 16.34 -3.30
C ASP A 148 -9.34 15.51 -2.71
N ALA A 149 -9.90 14.56 -3.45
CA ALA A 149 -10.93 13.64 -2.95
C ALA A 149 -10.36 12.54 -2.04
N TYR A 150 -9.05 12.30 -2.05
CA TYR A 150 -8.40 11.21 -1.30
C TYR A 150 -7.40 11.77 -0.30
N ALA A 151 -7.21 11.06 0.81
CA ALA A 151 -6.23 11.45 1.81
C ALA A 151 -4.83 11.42 1.19
N ALA A 152 -4.12 12.55 1.25
CA ALA A 152 -2.76 12.66 0.72
C ALA A 152 -1.74 11.86 1.54
N PHE A 153 -2.07 11.53 2.78
CA PHE A 153 -1.23 10.82 3.74
C PHE A 153 -1.97 9.62 4.30
N ASP A 154 -1.26 8.50 4.40
CA ASP A 154 -1.74 7.23 4.93
C ASP A 154 -0.74 6.70 5.97
N PHE A 155 -1.20 6.35 7.16
CA PHE A 155 -0.39 5.75 8.21
C PHE A 155 -0.93 4.38 8.53
N GLY A 156 -0.05 3.38 8.59
CA GLY A 156 -0.42 2.00 8.86
C GLY A 156 0.61 1.23 9.65
N VAL A 157 0.22 0.03 10.05
CA VAL A 157 1.08 -0.97 10.67
C VAL A 157 1.19 -2.17 9.75
N GLY A 158 2.38 -2.76 9.68
CA GLY A 158 2.67 -3.90 8.84
C GLY A 158 3.24 -5.05 9.66
N ALA A 159 2.90 -6.28 9.25
CA ALA A 159 3.53 -7.50 9.70
C ALA A 159 3.82 -8.39 8.50
N GLY A 160 4.91 -9.14 8.54
CA GLY A 160 5.29 -10.00 7.44
C GLY A 160 6.26 -11.09 7.86
N LEU A 161 6.51 -11.97 6.91
CA LEU A 161 7.45 -13.07 7.03
C LEU A 161 8.16 -13.26 5.69
N GLY A 162 9.36 -13.80 5.72
CA GLY A 162 10.12 -14.04 4.51
C GLY A 162 11.23 -15.04 4.72
N VAL A 163 11.84 -15.46 3.61
CA VAL A 163 12.91 -16.45 3.60
C VAL A 163 14.07 -15.88 2.82
N ASN A 164 15.26 -15.85 3.43
CA ASN A 164 16.52 -15.59 2.77
C ASN A 164 16.91 -16.86 1.99
N LEU A 165 16.82 -16.80 0.66
CA LEU A 165 17.20 -17.90 -0.24
C LEU A 165 18.72 -18.01 -0.37
N SER A 166 19.41 -16.87 -0.24
CA SER A 166 20.87 -16.78 -0.17
C SER A 166 21.28 -15.54 0.62
N GLN A 167 22.58 -15.24 0.67
CA GLN A 167 23.09 -14.01 1.30
C GLN A 167 22.55 -12.75 0.60
N HIS A 168 22.23 -12.83 -0.69
CA HIS A 168 21.76 -11.69 -1.48
C HIS A 168 20.25 -11.73 -1.74
N PHE A 169 19.66 -12.91 -1.93
CA PHE A 169 18.27 -13.04 -2.38
C PHE A 169 17.32 -13.40 -1.25
N PHE A 170 16.15 -12.76 -1.21
CA PHE A 170 15.07 -13.13 -0.30
C PHE A 170 13.70 -13.02 -0.96
N VAL A 171 12.75 -13.77 -0.41
CA VAL A 171 11.31 -13.64 -0.70
C VAL A 171 10.58 -13.19 0.54
N GLU A 172 9.55 -12.37 0.38
CA GLU A 172 8.72 -11.92 1.49
C GLU A 172 7.23 -11.89 1.15
N ALA A 173 6.44 -12.13 2.19
CA ALA A 173 5.03 -11.83 2.27
C ALA A 173 4.81 -10.79 3.38
N ARG A 174 4.05 -9.75 3.09
CA ARG A 174 3.76 -8.68 4.05
C ARG A 174 2.29 -8.29 3.98
N TYR A 175 1.66 -8.15 5.12
CA TYR A 175 0.34 -7.57 5.26
C TYR A 175 0.46 -6.22 5.96
N THR A 176 -0.07 -5.17 5.35
CA THR A 176 -0.13 -3.81 5.90
C THR A 176 -1.58 -3.40 6.08
N HIS A 177 -1.92 -2.91 7.26
CA HIS A 177 -3.23 -2.36 7.59
C HIS A 177 -3.11 -0.88 7.97
N SER A 178 -3.90 -0.05 7.31
CA SER A 178 -3.89 1.39 7.54
C SER A 178 -4.72 1.73 8.77
N LEU A 179 -4.23 2.66 9.57
CA LEU A 179 -4.90 3.16 10.75
C LEU A 179 -5.62 4.48 10.47
N THR A 180 -5.16 5.22 9.46
CA THR A 180 -5.83 6.42 8.93
C THR A 180 -6.90 6.07 7.91
N ASN A 181 -7.85 6.99 7.75
CA ASN A 181 -8.86 6.90 6.71
C ASN A 181 -8.24 7.20 5.34
N ALA A 182 -8.59 6.40 4.34
CA ALA A 182 -8.18 6.57 2.95
C ALA A 182 -8.89 7.76 2.27
N LEU A 183 -10.02 8.19 2.83
CA LEU A 183 -10.79 9.35 2.37
C LEU A 183 -10.43 10.62 3.15
N ASP A 184 -10.41 11.77 2.48
CA ASP A 184 -10.21 13.06 3.15
C ASP A 184 -11.49 13.48 3.90
N PRO A 185 -11.47 13.59 5.24
CA PRO A 185 -12.65 13.99 6.02
C PRO A 185 -13.13 15.43 5.74
N ASN A 186 -12.27 16.27 5.17
CA ASN A 186 -12.55 17.67 4.84
C ASN A 186 -13.14 17.85 3.43
N ASN A 187 -13.14 16.82 2.59
CA ASN A 187 -13.72 16.90 1.24
C ASN A 187 -15.14 16.31 1.20
N ASN A 188 -16.13 17.17 0.95
CA ASN A 188 -17.54 16.77 0.92
C ASN A 188 -17.97 16.09 -0.40
N SER A 189 -17.10 16.01 -1.41
CA SER A 189 -17.42 15.45 -2.73
C SER A 189 -17.76 13.96 -2.66
N LEU A 190 -17.16 13.23 -1.72
CA LEU A 190 -17.44 11.80 -1.49
C LEU A 190 -18.41 11.53 -0.33
N LYS A 191 -18.67 12.50 0.57
CA LYS A 191 -19.73 12.38 1.58
C LYS A 191 -21.11 12.22 0.97
N ASN A 192 -21.34 12.87 -0.17
CA ASN A 192 -22.61 12.80 -0.91
C ASN A 192 -22.75 11.50 -1.75
N ALA A 193 -21.72 10.64 -1.80
CA ALA A 193 -21.76 9.41 -2.58
C ALA A 193 -22.40 8.22 -1.85
N HIS A 194 -22.78 8.37 -0.56
CA HIS A 194 -23.44 7.35 0.28
C HIS A 194 -22.79 5.96 0.18
N ILE A 195 -21.46 5.88 0.25
CA ILE A 195 -20.71 4.62 0.15
C ILE A 195 -20.72 3.87 1.50
N SER A 196 -20.73 4.60 2.63
CA SER A 196 -20.90 4.09 4.00
C SER A 196 -21.43 5.20 4.92
N ASP A 197 -22.11 4.85 6.01
CA ASP A 197 -22.67 5.83 6.97
C ASP A 197 -21.57 6.65 7.68
N ASP A 198 -20.40 6.04 7.90
CA ASP A 198 -19.26 6.68 8.58
C ASP A 198 -18.08 7.03 7.66
N ASN A 199 -18.12 6.62 6.38
CA ASN A 199 -17.05 6.83 5.38
C ASN A 199 -15.62 6.53 5.89
N ASN A 200 -15.48 5.52 6.77
CA ASN A 200 -14.20 5.12 7.36
C ASN A 200 -13.65 3.90 6.63
N PHE A 201 -12.85 4.14 5.58
CA PHE A 201 -12.22 3.09 4.80
C PHE A 201 -10.72 3.09 5.06
N LYS A 202 -10.18 1.94 5.45
CA LYS A 202 -8.75 1.76 5.72
C LYS A 202 -8.12 0.86 4.67
N ASN A 203 -6.98 1.24 4.10
CA ASN A 203 -6.29 0.37 3.14
C ASN A 203 -5.75 -0.87 3.85
N ALA A 204 -6.06 -2.05 3.31
CA ALA A 204 -5.45 -3.31 3.68
C ALA A 204 -4.72 -3.86 2.45
N VAL A 205 -3.42 -4.12 2.57
CA VAL A 205 -2.57 -4.52 1.44
C VAL A 205 -1.81 -5.78 1.80
N LEU A 206 -1.98 -6.83 1.00
CA LEU A 206 -1.14 -8.01 1.00
C LEU A 206 -0.10 -7.89 -0.13
N SER A 207 1.17 -7.90 0.23
CA SER A 207 2.31 -7.80 -0.67
C SER A 207 3.07 -9.11 -0.71
N LEU A 208 3.40 -9.58 -1.90
CA LEU A 208 4.30 -10.71 -2.13
C LEU A 208 5.43 -10.23 -3.03
N GLY A 209 6.68 -10.46 -2.67
CA GLY A 209 7.77 -10.07 -3.55
C GLY A 209 9.12 -10.68 -3.26
N LEU A 210 10.06 -10.26 -4.09
CA LEU A 210 11.44 -10.71 -4.12
C LEU A 210 12.34 -9.50 -3.88
N GLY A 211 13.45 -9.71 -3.20
CA GLY A 211 14.45 -8.68 -3.00
C GLY A 211 15.87 -9.21 -3.16
N VAL A 212 16.75 -8.27 -3.48
CA VAL A 212 18.19 -8.47 -3.64
C VAL A 212 18.91 -7.47 -2.76
N LYS A 213 19.88 -7.95 -1.97
CA LYS A 213 20.77 -7.15 -1.12
C LYS A 213 22.19 -7.14 -1.71
N PHE A 214 22.92 -6.04 -1.47
CA PHE A 214 24.27 -5.75 -1.96
C PHE A 214 25.15 -5.22 -0.83
#